data_AF-A0A6I3KFN6-F1
#
_entry.id   AF-A0A6I3KFN6-F1
#
_cell.length_a   1.000
_cell.length_b   1.000
_cell.length_c   1.000
_cell.angle_alpha   90.00
_cell.angle_beta   90.00
_cell.angle_gamma   90.00
#
_symmetry.space_group_name_H-M   'P 1'
#
loop_
_entity.id
_entity.type
_entity.pdbx_description
1 polymer ?
#
loop_
_entity_poly.entity_id
_entity_poly.type
_entity_poly.pdbx_seq_one_letter_code
_entity_poly.pdbx_strand_id
1 'polypeptide(L)'
;MPITADIPAAEVAIVEMTNAFRKKHNLATVRPNPKLAEAARAYAETLAEGRELSHTLGETTPATRAQRSGYAYCQIAENLAMADYRGGFSSQDFARRTMQGWEGSPGHLRNLMLPHLADIGVAVVRASPDDQRYIAVQLFGRPRTQRYAFKVENVGSKSVAYEFAGKRYDLAREQYMTHTPCMPGTIDIVGGGKGKAAGRYEARDGQVYSVKAGPDGVTVEVAPDPRRAEAAPAD
;
A
#
# COMPACT_ATOMS: atom_id res chain seq x y z
N MET A 1 2.17 -5.92 41.91
CA MET A 1 1.88 -6.77 40.73
C MET A 1 2.62 -6.15 39.55
N PRO A 2 3.29 -6.95 38.69
CA PRO A 2 3.91 -6.40 37.48
C PRO A 2 2.83 -5.73 36.61
N ILE A 3 3.11 -4.55 36.08
CA ILE A 3 2.21 -3.85 35.16
C ILE A 3 2.15 -4.70 33.88
N THR A 4 0.96 -5.09 33.44
CA THR A 4 0.76 -5.75 32.14
C THR A 4 0.14 -4.74 31.18
N ALA A 5 0.54 -4.75 29.91
CA ALA A 5 -0.08 -3.87 28.94
C ALA A 5 -1.59 -4.16 28.83
N ASP A 6 -2.36 -3.08 28.79
CA ASP A 6 -3.67 -3.11 28.17
C ASP A 6 -3.47 -3.27 26.66
N ILE A 7 -3.88 -4.44 26.13
CA ILE A 7 -3.63 -4.87 24.75
C ILE A 7 -4.24 -3.89 23.73
N PRO A 8 -5.54 -3.54 23.82
CA PRO A 8 -6.12 -2.47 23.01
C PRO A 8 -5.32 -1.17 23.01
N ALA A 9 -4.86 -0.69 24.19
CA ALA A 9 -4.05 0.51 24.26
C ALA A 9 -2.68 0.35 23.58
N ALA A 10 -2.09 -0.85 23.61
CA ALA A 10 -0.83 -1.14 22.93
C ALA A 10 -0.99 -1.15 21.40
N GLU A 11 -2.10 -1.73 20.89
CA GLU A 11 -2.44 -1.71 19.46
C GLU A 11 -2.59 -0.28 18.95
N VAL A 12 -3.30 0.58 19.68
CA VAL A 12 -3.44 2.01 19.36
C VAL A 12 -2.09 2.70 19.35
N ALA A 13 -1.27 2.50 20.39
CA ALA A 13 0.06 3.11 20.48
C ALA A 13 0.98 2.67 19.32
N ILE A 14 0.91 1.40 18.88
CA ILE A 14 1.66 0.93 17.70
C ILE A 14 1.25 1.70 16.44
N VAL A 15 -0.06 1.91 16.22
CA VAL A 15 -0.55 2.69 15.07
C VAL A 15 -0.07 4.14 15.13
N GLU A 16 -0.15 4.77 16.30
CA GLU A 16 0.31 6.15 16.50
C GLU A 16 1.81 6.30 16.23
N MET A 17 2.63 5.41 16.79
CA MET A 17 4.08 5.40 16.56
C MET A 17 4.43 5.10 15.11
N THR A 18 3.70 4.20 14.46
CA THR A 18 3.85 3.95 13.02
C THR A 18 3.58 5.20 12.20
N ASN A 19 2.50 5.94 12.52
CA ASN A 19 2.19 7.19 11.83
C ASN A 19 3.20 8.31 12.13
N ALA A 20 3.73 8.38 13.36
CA ALA A 20 4.80 9.31 13.69
C ALA A 20 6.08 9.00 12.90
N PHE A 21 6.46 7.72 12.81
CA PHE A 21 7.57 7.25 11.99
C PHE A 21 7.36 7.63 10.52
N ARG A 22 6.19 7.32 9.94
CA ARG A 22 5.87 7.65 8.55
C ARG A 22 5.95 9.15 8.27
N LYS A 23 5.39 9.98 9.17
CA LYS A 23 5.49 11.45 9.06
C LYS A 23 6.94 11.94 9.08
N LYS A 24 7.77 11.43 9.99
CA LYS A 24 9.21 11.78 10.09
C LYS A 24 9.95 11.51 8.78
N HIS A 25 9.50 10.53 8.01
CA HIS A 25 10.09 10.15 6.73
C HIS A 25 9.32 10.66 5.51
N ASN A 26 8.47 11.68 5.66
CA ASN A 26 7.69 12.30 4.58
C ASN A 26 6.75 11.32 3.84
N LEU A 27 6.27 10.28 4.54
CA LEU A 27 5.27 9.35 4.02
C LEU A 27 3.88 9.72 4.54
N ALA A 28 2.87 9.47 3.72
CA ALA A 28 1.48 9.59 4.13
C ALA A 28 1.18 8.65 5.31
N THR A 29 0.41 9.16 6.28
CA THR A 29 -0.12 8.36 7.38
C THR A 29 -1.12 7.32 6.89
N VAL A 30 -1.23 6.24 7.65
CA VAL A 30 -2.19 5.15 7.45
C VAL A 30 -3.33 5.25 8.46
N ARG A 31 -4.53 4.82 8.05
CA ARG A 31 -5.75 4.85 8.86
C ARG A 31 -6.09 3.45 9.38
N PRO A 32 -6.50 3.30 10.65
CA PRO A 32 -7.03 2.03 11.15
C PRO A 32 -8.14 1.47 10.25
N ASN A 33 -8.03 0.21 9.85
CA ASN A 33 -9.03 -0.49 9.06
C ASN A 33 -9.47 -1.76 9.78
N PRO A 34 -10.78 -1.91 10.09
CA PRO A 34 -11.27 -3.02 10.89
C PRO A 34 -11.05 -4.39 10.23
N LYS A 35 -11.10 -4.48 8.90
CA LYS A 35 -10.88 -5.74 8.18
C LYS A 35 -9.43 -6.20 8.30
N LEU A 36 -8.48 -5.26 8.17
CA LEU A 36 -7.07 -5.57 8.37
C LEU A 36 -6.77 -5.90 9.84
N ALA A 37 -7.44 -5.27 10.80
CA ALA A 37 -7.29 -5.58 12.22
C ALA A 37 -7.83 -6.98 12.56
N GLU A 38 -8.97 -7.37 11.98
CA GLU A 38 -9.52 -8.73 12.07
C GLU A 38 -8.54 -9.78 11.50
N ALA A 39 -8.02 -9.53 10.29
CA ALA A 39 -7.02 -10.42 9.68
C ALA A 39 -5.74 -10.51 10.52
N ALA A 40 -5.28 -9.39 11.09
CA ALA A 40 -4.11 -9.36 11.97
C ALA A 40 -4.35 -10.16 13.26
N ARG A 41 -5.54 -10.03 13.88
CA ARG A 41 -5.89 -10.73 15.12
C ARG A 41 -5.98 -12.23 14.92
N ALA A 42 -6.73 -12.68 13.91
CA ALA A 42 -6.84 -14.10 13.59
C ALA A 42 -5.45 -14.74 13.33
N TYR A 43 -4.56 -14.00 12.67
CA TYR A 43 -3.21 -14.51 12.44
C TYR A 43 -2.31 -14.47 13.68
N ALA A 44 -2.44 -13.44 14.52
CA ALA A 44 -1.72 -13.37 15.78
C ALA A 44 -2.09 -14.54 16.71
N GLU A 45 -3.36 -14.94 16.72
CA GLU A 45 -3.86 -16.14 17.43
C GLU A 45 -3.26 -17.42 16.85
N THR A 46 -3.23 -17.58 15.53
CA THR A 46 -2.57 -18.75 14.89
C THR A 46 -1.08 -18.84 15.24
N LEU A 47 -0.37 -17.70 15.24
CA LEU A 47 1.04 -17.65 15.60
C LEU A 47 1.28 -17.93 17.10
N ALA A 48 0.32 -17.56 17.97
CA ALA A 48 0.39 -17.78 19.41
C ALA A 48 0.37 -19.27 19.79
N GLU A 49 -0.31 -20.12 19.01
CA GLU A 49 -0.34 -21.58 19.19
C GLU A 49 1.06 -22.21 18.98
N GLY A 50 1.86 -21.60 18.11
CA GLY A 50 3.21 -22.04 17.79
C GLY A 50 4.31 -21.33 18.59
N ARG A 51 5.56 -21.71 18.28
CA ARG A 51 6.78 -21.01 18.75
C ARG A 51 7.58 -20.37 17.61
N GLU A 52 7.07 -20.45 16.39
CA GLU A 52 7.73 -19.93 15.19
C GLU A 52 6.97 -18.72 14.65
N LEU A 53 7.71 -17.66 14.32
CA LEU A 53 7.18 -16.57 13.52
C LEU A 53 7.37 -16.90 12.04
N SER A 54 6.27 -17.08 11.33
CA SER A 54 6.27 -17.27 9.89
C SER A 54 5.24 -16.35 9.26
N HIS A 55 5.55 -15.81 8.09
CA HIS A 55 4.57 -15.05 7.29
C HIS A 55 3.56 -15.95 6.57
N THR A 56 3.83 -17.26 6.52
CA THR A 56 3.10 -18.25 5.72
C THR A 56 2.58 -19.45 6.50
N LEU A 57 2.44 -19.33 7.82
CA LEU A 57 1.88 -20.40 8.64
C LEU A 57 0.43 -20.71 8.21
N GLY A 58 0.07 -22.00 8.22
CA GLY A 58 -1.24 -22.48 7.76
C GLY A 58 -1.46 -22.32 6.25
N GLU A 59 -0.39 -22.29 5.46
CA GLU A 59 -0.41 -22.12 3.99
C GLU A 59 -1.15 -20.84 3.55
N THR A 60 -1.10 -19.81 4.39
CA THR A 60 -1.67 -18.50 4.09
C THR A 60 -0.60 -17.50 3.70
N THR A 61 -0.98 -16.35 3.16
CA THR A 61 -0.10 -15.20 2.98
C THR A 61 -0.80 -13.97 3.56
N PRO A 62 -0.08 -12.87 3.85
CA PRO A 62 -0.73 -11.63 4.28
C PRO A 62 -1.86 -11.19 3.34
N ALA A 63 -1.63 -11.36 2.05
CA ALA A 63 -2.59 -11.10 0.98
C ALA A 63 -3.85 -11.96 1.08
N THR A 64 -3.71 -13.28 1.22
CA THR A 64 -4.89 -14.16 1.31
C THR A 64 -5.66 -13.94 2.61
N ARG A 65 -4.97 -13.64 3.71
CA ARG A 65 -5.61 -13.27 4.99
C ARG A 65 -6.40 -11.96 4.88
N ALA A 66 -5.82 -10.93 4.28
CA ALA A 66 -6.52 -9.68 4.01
C ALA A 66 -7.78 -9.90 3.14
N GLN A 67 -7.68 -10.69 2.07
CA GLN A 67 -8.82 -11.04 1.22
C GLN A 67 -9.92 -11.79 1.98
N ARG A 68 -9.57 -12.76 2.84
CA ARG A 68 -10.53 -13.52 3.65
C ARG A 68 -11.32 -12.62 4.61
N SER A 69 -10.71 -11.57 5.16
CA SER A 69 -11.41 -10.52 5.94
C SER A 69 -12.22 -9.53 5.08
N GLY A 70 -12.31 -9.75 3.78
CA GLY A 70 -13.05 -8.88 2.85
C GLY A 70 -12.32 -7.58 2.49
N TYR A 71 -11.01 -7.48 2.74
CA TYR A 71 -10.19 -6.35 2.33
C TYR A 71 -9.66 -6.56 0.90
N ALA A 72 -10.34 -5.98 -0.08
CA ALA A 72 -9.87 -5.97 -1.46
C ALA A 72 -8.69 -4.99 -1.60
N TYR A 73 -7.52 -5.52 -1.95
CA TYR A 73 -6.26 -4.76 -1.90
C TYR A 73 -5.62 -4.54 -3.27
N CYS A 74 -4.74 -3.54 -3.30
CA CYS A 74 -3.79 -3.26 -4.37
C CYS A 74 -2.34 -3.46 -3.92
N GLN A 75 -2.10 -3.30 -2.62
CA GLN A 75 -0.82 -3.55 -1.97
C GLN A 75 -1.09 -4.04 -0.55
N ILE A 76 -0.29 -4.99 -0.08
CA ILE A 76 -0.30 -5.51 1.29
C ILE A 76 1.15 -5.66 1.75
N ALA A 77 1.43 -5.32 3.01
CA ALA A 77 2.69 -5.60 3.67
C ALA A 77 2.43 -6.05 5.11
N GLU A 78 3.34 -6.85 5.68
CA GLU A 78 3.20 -7.40 7.02
C GLU A 78 4.48 -7.28 7.83
N ASN A 79 4.36 -6.80 9.06
CA ASN A 79 5.37 -6.94 10.08
C ASN A 79 4.87 -7.87 11.19
N LEU A 80 5.75 -8.75 11.65
CA LEU A 80 5.49 -9.66 12.76
C LEU A 80 6.48 -9.37 13.89
N ALA A 81 6.04 -9.50 15.12
CA ALA A 81 6.92 -9.52 16.27
C ALA A 81 6.46 -10.60 17.26
N MET A 82 7.44 -11.21 17.92
CA MET A 82 7.24 -12.11 19.04
C MET A 82 8.30 -11.72 20.06
N ALA A 83 7.86 -11.39 21.26
CA ALA A 83 8.77 -11.06 22.34
C ALA A 83 8.23 -11.61 23.66
N ASP A 84 9.17 -12.07 24.48
CA ASP A 84 8.90 -12.47 25.86
C ASP A 84 9.06 -11.24 26.75
N TYR A 85 7.99 -10.85 27.43
CA TYR A 85 7.97 -9.66 28.25
C TYR A 85 7.86 -9.99 29.75
N ARG A 86 8.85 -10.72 30.25
CA ARG A 86 8.98 -11.02 31.69
C ARG A 86 9.23 -9.74 32.48
N GLY A 87 8.51 -9.58 33.60
CA GLY A 87 8.71 -8.44 34.52
C GLY A 87 7.72 -7.30 34.38
N GLY A 88 6.79 -7.38 33.43
CA GLY A 88 5.77 -6.36 33.20
C GLY A 88 6.26 -5.19 32.34
N PHE A 89 5.31 -4.51 31.71
CA PHE A 89 5.51 -3.44 30.76
C PHE A 89 4.20 -2.65 30.60
N SER A 90 4.30 -1.35 30.36
CA SER A 90 3.15 -0.55 29.96
C SER A 90 2.82 -0.77 28.47
N SER A 91 1.59 -0.43 28.06
CA SER A 91 1.20 -0.46 26.64
C SER A 91 2.09 0.41 25.75
N GLN A 92 2.55 1.56 26.25
CA GLN A 92 3.48 2.44 25.56
C GLN A 92 4.89 1.83 25.43
N ASP A 93 5.37 1.14 26.46
CA ASP A 93 6.66 0.45 26.41
C ASP A 93 6.66 -0.73 25.45
N PHE A 94 5.55 -1.48 25.41
CA PHE A 94 5.34 -2.55 24.43
C PHE A 94 5.39 -2.02 23.00
N ALA A 95 4.59 -1.00 22.72
CA ALA A 95 4.50 -0.40 21.39
C ALA A 95 5.87 0.13 20.94
N ARG A 96 6.57 0.85 21.83
CA ARG A 96 7.90 1.40 21.55
C ARG A 96 8.92 0.31 21.24
N ARG A 97 8.98 -0.76 22.06
CA ARG A 97 9.93 -1.88 21.83
C ARG A 97 9.61 -2.64 20.54
N THR A 98 8.32 -2.85 20.26
CA THR A 98 7.85 -3.49 19.02
C THR A 98 8.25 -2.68 17.80
N MET A 99 7.96 -1.37 17.82
CA MET A 99 8.35 -0.45 16.74
C MET A 99 9.87 -0.38 16.56
N GLN A 100 10.64 -0.26 17.65
CA GLN A 100 12.10 -0.29 17.58
C GLN A 100 12.64 -1.58 16.96
N GLY A 101 12.03 -2.73 17.29
CA GLY A 101 12.38 -4.01 16.67
C GLY A 101 12.12 -4.05 15.17
N TRP A 102 11.00 -3.47 14.71
CA TRP A 102 10.70 -3.34 13.29
C TRP A 102 11.61 -2.33 12.58
N GLU A 103 11.87 -1.17 13.20
CA GLU A 103 12.79 -0.16 12.66
C GLU A 103 14.23 -0.69 12.53
N GLY A 104 14.68 -1.51 13.48
CA GLY A 104 16.01 -2.12 13.48
C GLY A 104 16.20 -3.30 12.52
N SER A 105 15.12 -3.82 11.92
CA SER A 105 15.17 -4.94 10.99
C SER A 105 15.01 -4.46 9.55
N PRO A 106 15.99 -4.68 8.64
CA PRO A 106 15.89 -4.23 7.25
C PRO A 106 14.64 -4.72 6.52
N GLY A 107 14.14 -5.93 6.84
CA GLY A 107 12.92 -6.47 6.27
C GLY A 107 11.68 -5.69 6.69
N HIS A 108 11.53 -5.47 7.99
CA HIS A 108 10.38 -4.76 8.57
C HIS A 108 10.42 -3.25 8.27
N LEU A 109 11.61 -2.65 8.30
CA LEU A 109 11.83 -1.25 7.95
C LEU A 109 11.37 -0.95 6.53
N ARG A 110 11.61 -1.86 5.56
CA ARG A 110 11.07 -1.70 4.20
C ARG A 110 9.55 -1.55 4.21
N ASN A 111 8.83 -2.36 4.99
CA ASN A 111 7.38 -2.28 5.09
C ASN A 111 6.91 -0.97 5.74
N LEU A 112 7.58 -0.50 6.78
CA LEU A 112 7.28 0.80 7.40
C LEU A 112 7.48 1.96 6.40
N MET A 113 8.44 1.81 5.49
CA MET A 113 8.81 2.78 4.46
C MET A 113 8.04 2.63 3.14
N LEU A 114 7.14 1.64 3.02
CA LEU A 114 6.42 1.43 1.76
C LEU A 114 5.53 2.65 1.43
N PRO A 115 5.68 3.23 0.23
CA PRO A 115 4.89 4.38 -0.19
C PRO A 115 3.47 3.94 -0.59
N HIS A 116 2.53 4.90 -0.63
CA HIS A 116 1.16 4.71 -1.11
C HIS A 116 0.27 3.73 -0.31
N LEU A 117 0.73 3.26 0.85
CA LEU A 117 -0.12 2.63 1.87
C LEU A 117 -1.14 3.66 2.40
N ALA A 118 -2.34 3.18 2.69
CA ALA A 118 -3.46 4.02 3.14
C ALA A 118 -4.11 3.52 4.43
N ASP A 119 -4.15 2.21 4.61
CA ASP A 119 -4.82 1.55 5.72
C ASP A 119 -3.83 0.70 6.53
N ILE A 120 -4.14 0.50 7.81
CA ILE A 120 -3.38 -0.33 8.74
C ILE A 120 -4.33 -1.16 9.62
N GLY A 121 -3.97 -2.40 9.89
CA GLY A 121 -4.53 -3.23 10.96
C GLY A 121 -3.42 -3.69 11.89
N VAL A 122 -3.64 -3.60 13.20
CA VAL A 122 -2.69 -4.09 14.20
C VAL A 122 -3.45 -4.99 15.16
N ALA A 123 -2.84 -6.10 15.53
CA ALA A 123 -3.32 -6.93 16.63
C ALA A 123 -2.15 -7.38 17.49
N VAL A 124 -2.40 -7.43 18.80
CA VAL A 124 -1.50 -7.97 19.80
C VAL A 124 -2.23 -9.08 20.56
N VAL A 125 -1.60 -10.25 20.67
CA VAL A 125 -2.15 -11.42 21.34
C VAL A 125 -1.10 -11.97 22.29
N ARG A 126 -1.54 -12.33 23.50
CA ARG A 126 -0.71 -13.08 24.45
C ARG A 126 -0.86 -14.56 24.18
N ALA A 127 0.25 -15.30 24.12
CA ALA A 127 0.24 -16.72 23.75
C ALA A 127 -0.65 -17.57 24.67
N SER A 128 -0.59 -17.33 26.00
CA SER A 128 -1.54 -17.88 26.97
C SER A 128 -1.48 -17.10 28.29
N PRO A 129 -2.42 -17.31 29.24
CA PRO A 129 -2.35 -16.70 30.58
C PRO A 129 -1.08 -17.04 31.38
N ASP A 130 -0.41 -18.16 31.07
CA ASP A 130 0.82 -18.62 31.73
C ASP A 130 2.08 -18.36 30.90
N ASP A 131 1.92 -18.06 29.60
CA ASP A 131 3.01 -17.74 28.69
C ASP A 131 3.17 -16.21 28.57
N GLN A 132 4.36 -15.70 28.83
CA GLN A 132 4.68 -14.26 28.75
C GLN A 132 5.10 -13.83 27.34
N ARG A 133 4.99 -14.71 26.34
CA ARG A 133 5.14 -14.36 24.94
C ARG A 133 3.94 -13.57 24.44
N TYR A 134 4.23 -12.47 23.77
CA TYR A 134 3.26 -11.65 23.06
C TYR A 134 3.62 -11.65 21.57
N ILE A 135 2.59 -11.82 20.75
CA ILE A 135 2.67 -11.80 19.30
C ILE A 135 2.02 -10.49 18.85
N ALA A 136 2.71 -9.72 18.02
CA ALA A 136 2.16 -8.56 17.35
C ALA A 136 2.18 -8.77 15.84
N VAL A 137 1.04 -8.52 15.20
CA VAL A 137 0.88 -8.55 13.74
C VAL A 137 0.46 -7.15 13.31
N GLN A 138 1.20 -6.58 12.36
CA GLN A 138 0.89 -5.32 11.70
C GLN A 138 0.71 -5.57 10.21
N LEU A 139 -0.50 -5.32 9.71
CA LEU A 139 -0.83 -5.35 8.29
C LEU A 139 -0.99 -3.93 7.77
N PHE A 140 -0.32 -3.62 6.67
CA PHE A 140 -0.58 -2.42 5.89
C PHE A 140 -1.34 -2.76 4.62
N GLY A 141 -2.14 -1.82 4.13
CA GLY A 141 -2.86 -1.98 2.89
C GLY A 141 -2.99 -0.71 2.07
N ARG A 142 -3.05 -0.87 0.75
CA ARG A 142 -3.68 0.08 -0.18
C ARG A 142 -4.97 -0.55 -0.68
N PRO A 143 -6.15 0.05 -0.47
CA PRO A 143 -7.39 -0.58 -0.88
C PRO A 143 -7.50 -0.52 -2.41
N ARG A 144 -8.15 -1.53 -3.00
CA ARG A 144 -8.34 -1.62 -4.46
C ARG A 144 -9.12 -0.42 -5.03
N THR A 145 -9.95 0.22 -4.22
CA THR A 145 -10.67 1.45 -4.56
C THR A 145 -9.75 2.64 -4.79
N GLN A 146 -8.53 2.63 -4.27
CA GLN A 146 -7.50 3.64 -4.52
C GLN A 146 -6.55 3.26 -5.66
N ARG A 147 -6.88 2.25 -6.49
CA ARG A 147 -6.14 2.05 -7.73
C ARG A 147 -6.21 3.32 -8.58
N TYR A 148 -5.12 3.63 -9.25
CA TYR A 148 -5.12 4.71 -10.23
C TYR A 148 -6.01 4.28 -11.40
N ALA A 149 -6.65 5.24 -12.04
CA ALA A 149 -7.31 5.06 -13.32
C ALA A 149 -7.00 6.28 -14.19
N PHE A 150 -6.35 6.07 -15.33
CA PHE A 150 -6.05 7.14 -16.27
C PHE A 150 -6.22 6.65 -17.70
N LYS A 151 -6.39 7.59 -18.63
CA LYS A 151 -6.57 7.31 -20.06
C LYS A 151 -5.44 7.95 -20.85
N VAL A 152 -4.91 7.24 -21.83
CA VAL A 152 -4.06 7.83 -22.88
C VAL A 152 -4.84 7.71 -24.18
N GLU A 153 -5.04 8.82 -24.88
CA GLU A 153 -5.82 8.85 -26.12
C GLU A 153 -5.08 9.57 -27.23
N ASN A 154 -5.20 9.07 -28.45
CA ASN A 154 -4.63 9.70 -29.62
C ASN A 154 -5.68 10.55 -30.33
N VAL A 155 -5.58 11.87 -30.14
CA VAL A 155 -6.46 12.86 -30.79
C VAL A 155 -5.89 13.35 -32.14
N GLY A 156 -4.74 12.81 -32.55
CA GLY A 156 -4.08 13.11 -33.81
C GLY A 156 -4.48 12.19 -34.96
N SER A 157 -4.05 12.57 -36.17
CA SER A 157 -4.31 11.81 -37.39
C SER A 157 -3.26 10.72 -37.68
N LYS A 158 -2.15 10.70 -36.93
CA LYS A 158 -1.06 9.72 -37.06
C LYS A 158 -1.00 8.83 -35.82
N SER A 159 -0.47 7.62 -35.97
CA SER A 159 -0.23 6.74 -34.83
C SER A 159 0.81 7.31 -33.86
N VAL A 160 0.59 7.08 -32.58
CA VAL A 160 1.51 7.44 -31.48
C VAL A 160 1.75 6.21 -30.64
N ALA A 161 2.93 6.11 -30.03
CA ALA A 161 3.21 5.07 -29.06
C ALA A 161 3.57 5.67 -27.71
N TYR A 162 3.36 4.90 -26.65
CA TYR A 162 3.87 5.23 -25.33
C TYR A 162 4.24 3.97 -24.58
N GLU A 163 5.05 4.14 -23.54
CA GLU A 163 5.38 3.10 -22.59
C GLU A 163 4.80 3.44 -21.22
N PHE A 164 4.25 2.43 -20.56
CA PHE A 164 3.78 2.53 -19.19
C PHE A 164 4.08 1.20 -18.48
N ALA A 165 4.65 1.28 -17.28
CA ALA A 165 5.06 0.12 -16.48
C ALA A 165 5.92 -0.89 -17.27
N GLY A 166 6.83 -0.39 -18.11
CA GLY A 166 7.75 -1.21 -18.92
C GLY A 166 7.11 -1.91 -20.12
N LYS A 167 5.83 -1.62 -20.42
CA LYS A 167 5.14 -2.14 -21.60
C LYS A 167 4.85 -1.03 -22.60
N ARG A 168 5.13 -1.29 -23.87
CA ARG A 168 4.79 -0.42 -25.00
C ARG A 168 3.34 -0.62 -25.45
N TYR A 169 2.70 0.48 -25.83
CA TYR A 169 1.37 0.55 -26.39
C TYR A 169 1.38 1.45 -27.62
N ASP A 170 0.92 0.92 -28.75
CA ASP A 170 0.73 1.69 -29.98
C ASP A 170 -0.75 2.06 -30.12
N LEU A 171 -1.04 3.34 -30.31
CA LEU A 171 -2.38 3.89 -30.50
C LEU A 171 -2.52 4.41 -31.93
N ALA A 172 -3.41 3.79 -32.72
CA ALA A 172 -3.82 4.35 -33.99
C ALA A 172 -4.62 5.65 -33.79
N ARG A 173 -4.95 6.33 -34.90
CA ARG A 173 -5.82 7.52 -34.88
C ARG A 173 -7.11 7.22 -34.10
N GLU A 174 -7.51 8.18 -33.25
CA GLU A 174 -8.76 8.14 -32.47
C GLU A 174 -8.88 6.94 -31.49
N GLN A 175 -7.78 6.22 -31.26
CA GLN A 175 -7.74 5.15 -30.27
C GLN A 175 -7.33 5.67 -28.90
N TYR A 176 -7.79 4.97 -27.88
CA TYR A 176 -7.38 5.21 -26.50
C TYR A 176 -7.12 3.91 -25.76
N MET A 177 -6.41 4.02 -24.64
CA MET A 177 -6.21 2.95 -23.68
C MET A 177 -6.50 3.49 -22.28
N THR A 178 -7.20 2.68 -21.47
CA THR A 178 -7.42 2.98 -20.05
C THR A 178 -6.54 2.06 -19.21
N HIS A 179 -5.84 2.62 -18.24
CA HIS A 179 -4.99 1.90 -17.31
C HIS A 179 -5.60 1.95 -15.92
N THR A 180 -5.58 0.84 -15.20
CA THR A 180 -5.99 0.80 -13.78
C THR A 180 -4.93 0.20 -12.83
N PRO A 181 -3.71 0.77 -12.75
CA PRO A 181 -2.63 0.19 -11.98
C PRO A 181 -2.79 0.47 -10.49
N CYS A 182 -2.25 -0.42 -9.66
CA CYS A 182 -2.28 -0.24 -8.21
C CYS A 182 -1.35 0.87 -7.72
N MET A 183 -0.22 1.06 -8.40
CA MET A 183 0.80 2.04 -8.09
C MET A 183 0.87 3.10 -9.19
N PRO A 184 1.30 4.34 -8.85
CA PRO A 184 1.60 5.32 -9.89
C PRO A 184 2.79 4.85 -10.72
N GLY A 185 2.99 5.46 -11.87
CA GLY A 185 4.13 5.21 -12.73
C GLY A 185 4.23 6.29 -13.80
N THR A 186 5.28 6.21 -14.62
CA THR A 186 5.50 7.20 -15.67
C THR A 186 4.95 6.71 -17.01
N ILE A 187 4.34 7.64 -17.75
CA ILE A 187 3.93 7.50 -19.14
C ILE A 187 5.03 8.13 -19.99
N ASP A 188 5.72 7.30 -20.76
CA ASP A 188 6.80 7.73 -21.64
C ASP A 188 6.27 7.79 -23.07
N ILE A 189 6.07 8.99 -23.62
CA ILE A 189 5.55 9.15 -24.99
C ILE A 189 6.69 8.95 -25.98
N VAL A 190 6.52 7.93 -26.83
CA VAL A 190 7.48 7.57 -27.87
C VAL A 190 7.01 8.18 -29.19
N GLY A 191 7.84 9.05 -29.78
CA GLY A 191 7.52 9.70 -31.05
C GLY A 191 7.33 8.70 -32.18
N GLY A 192 6.36 8.96 -33.07
CA GLY A 192 6.17 8.21 -34.30
C GLY A 192 7.19 8.62 -35.37
N GLY A 193 8.47 8.23 -35.21
CA GLY A 193 9.56 8.50 -36.16
C GLY A 193 10.95 8.51 -35.53
N LYS A 194 12.02 8.76 -36.32
CA LYS A 194 13.43 8.86 -35.87
C LYS A 194 13.74 10.09 -34.97
N GLY A 195 12.79 10.54 -34.15
CA GLY A 195 12.90 11.69 -33.26
C GLY A 195 12.97 11.29 -31.78
N LYS A 196 13.56 12.14 -30.93
CA LYS A 196 13.67 11.97 -29.47
C LYS A 196 12.30 11.70 -28.82
N ALA A 197 12.31 11.01 -27.67
CA ALA A 197 11.12 10.85 -26.81
C ALA A 197 10.43 12.20 -26.58
N ALA A 198 9.11 12.24 -26.77
CA ALA A 198 8.36 13.49 -26.80
C ALA A 198 8.04 14.03 -25.40
N GLY A 199 8.14 13.19 -24.36
CA GLY A 199 8.01 13.60 -22.98
C GLY A 199 7.73 12.43 -22.03
N ARG A 200 8.06 12.63 -20.75
CA ARG A 200 7.77 11.71 -19.64
C ARG A 200 6.79 12.39 -18.70
N TYR A 201 5.69 11.72 -18.37
CA TYR A 201 4.61 12.26 -17.55
C TYR A 201 4.29 11.33 -16.38
N GLU A 202 4.12 11.88 -15.19
CA GLU A 202 3.59 11.11 -14.05
C GLU A 202 2.12 10.76 -14.31
N ALA A 203 1.78 9.47 -14.25
CA ALA A 203 0.39 8.99 -14.32
C ALA A 203 -0.37 9.38 -13.04
N ARG A 204 -1.43 10.16 -13.21
CA ARG A 204 -2.27 10.64 -12.10
C ARG A 204 -3.66 10.04 -12.21
N ASP A 205 -4.25 9.72 -11.07
CA ASP A 205 -5.61 9.18 -11.01
C ASP A 205 -6.61 10.19 -11.57
N GLY A 206 -7.56 9.70 -12.36
CA GLY A 206 -8.60 10.48 -13.00
C GLY A 206 -8.11 11.44 -14.08
N GLN A 207 -6.93 11.24 -14.67
CA GLN A 207 -6.44 12.08 -15.77
C GLN A 207 -6.56 11.40 -17.14
N VAL A 208 -6.67 12.25 -18.17
CA VAL A 208 -6.58 11.91 -19.58
C VAL A 208 -5.35 12.59 -20.16
N TYR A 209 -4.54 11.83 -20.87
CA TYR A 209 -3.36 12.28 -21.59
C TYR A 209 -3.68 12.21 -23.09
N SER A 210 -4.06 13.33 -23.67
CA SER A 210 -4.42 13.45 -25.08
C SER A 210 -3.17 13.75 -25.89
N VAL A 211 -2.73 12.76 -26.68
CA VAL A 211 -1.49 12.81 -27.45
C VAL A 211 -1.78 13.09 -28.92
N LYS A 212 -0.94 13.93 -29.54
CA LYS A 212 -1.05 14.28 -30.96
C LYS A 212 0.32 14.47 -31.58
N ALA A 213 0.63 13.64 -32.58
CA ALA A 213 1.82 13.81 -33.39
C ALA A 213 1.68 14.99 -34.37
N GLY A 214 2.67 15.88 -34.37
CA GLY A 214 2.82 17.01 -35.28
C GLY A 214 4.17 16.97 -36.03
N PRO A 215 4.50 18.02 -36.79
CA PRO A 215 5.76 18.13 -37.51
C PRO A 215 7.00 18.09 -36.60
N ASP A 216 6.89 18.70 -35.41
CA ASP A 216 8.02 18.90 -34.49
C ASP A 216 8.08 17.88 -33.33
N GLY A 217 7.24 16.84 -33.35
CA GLY A 217 7.18 15.82 -32.31
C GLY A 217 5.75 15.47 -31.87
N VAL A 218 5.58 14.99 -30.64
CA VAL A 218 4.26 14.69 -30.07
C VAL A 218 3.92 15.72 -29.00
N THR A 219 2.78 16.36 -29.16
CA THR A 219 2.17 17.23 -28.14
C THR A 219 1.30 16.40 -27.21
N VAL A 220 1.25 16.77 -25.93
CA VAL A 220 0.44 16.11 -24.91
C VAL A 220 -0.33 17.17 -24.13
N GLU A 221 -1.64 17.01 -24.09
CA GLU A 221 -2.53 17.77 -23.22
C GLU A 221 -3.00 16.86 -22.08
N VAL A 222 -3.01 17.39 -20.85
CA VAL A 222 -3.41 16.63 -19.66
C VAL A 222 -4.60 17.32 -19.02
N ALA A 223 -5.71 16.60 -18.89
CA ALA A 223 -6.95 17.10 -18.30
C ALA A 223 -7.64 16.02 -17.45
N PRO A 224 -8.47 16.40 -16.46
CA PRO A 224 -9.31 15.44 -15.74
C PRO A 224 -10.22 14.63 -16.67
N ASP A 225 -10.45 13.35 -16.39
CA ASP A 225 -11.44 12.53 -17.12
C ASP A 225 -12.85 13.00 -16.76
N PRO A 226 -13.60 13.58 -17.71
CA PRO A 226 -14.92 14.14 -17.45
C PRO A 226 -15.90 13.08 -16.92
N ARG A 227 -15.75 11.81 -17.30
CA ARG A 227 -16.62 10.71 -16.85
C ARG A 227 -16.39 10.31 -15.39
N ARG A 228 -15.27 10.73 -14.79
CA ARG A 228 -14.93 10.45 -13.40
C ARG A 228 -15.32 11.59 -12.47
N ALA A 229 -15.39 12.83 -13.00
CA ALA A 229 -15.90 13.98 -12.26
C ALA A 229 -17.38 13.82 -11.87
N GLU A 230 -18.16 13.10 -12.69
CA GLU A 230 -19.58 12.79 -12.42
C GLU A 230 -19.78 11.61 -11.45
N ALA A 231 -18.75 10.82 -11.16
CA ALA A 231 -18.84 9.58 -10.39
C ALA A 231 -18.32 9.68 -8.94
N ALA A 232 -17.91 10.88 -8.49
CA ALA A 232 -17.60 11.10 -7.08
C ALA A 232 -18.91 11.00 -6.26
N PRO A 233 -18.95 10.23 -5.16
CA PRO A 233 -20.11 10.24 -4.29
C PRO A 233 -20.28 11.66 -3.73
N ALA A 234 -21.52 12.16 -3.72
CA ALA A 234 -21.87 13.31 -2.91
C ALA A 234 -21.55 12.97 -1.44
N ASP A 235 -20.89 13.90 -0.75
CA ASP A 235 -20.49 13.80 0.66
C ASP A 235 -21.66 13.41 1.60
#